data_AF-A0A2P2E4W4-F1
#
_entry.id   AF-A0A2P2E4W4-F1
#
_cell.length_a   1.000
_cell.length_b   1.000
_cell.length_c   1.000
_cell.angle_alpha   90.00
_cell.angle_beta   90.00
_cell.angle_gamma   90.00
#
_symmetry.space_group_name_H-M   'P 1'
#
loop_
_entity.id
_entity.type
_entity.pdbx_description
1 polymer ?
#
loop_
_entity_poly.entity_id
_entity_poly.type
_entity_poly.pdbx_seq_one_letter_code
_entity_poly.pdbx_strand_id
1 'polypeptide(L)'
;MAEKTDIHRKKISFYNKAIALFEAKDGVKNKARVHLKRANSLIREAKGDTGYKGEIALKVTHKPEYKKGQFDKAKADLNVVEPTLAELDSQDVALFSELKKILEEE
;
A
#
# COMPACT_ATOMS: atom_id res chain seq x y z
N MET A 1 18.27 -17.11 -1.60
CA MET A 1 18.74 -15.96 -0.79
C MET A 1 17.96 -14.65 -1.01
N ALA A 2 16.95 -14.59 -1.89
CA ALA A 2 16.18 -13.36 -2.16
C ALA A 2 14.97 -13.11 -1.22
N GLU A 3 14.55 -14.11 -0.44
CA GLU A 3 13.34 -14.04 0.43
C GLU A 3 13.47 -13.05 1.61
N LYS A 4 14.67 -12.57 1.93
CA LYS A 4 14.93 -11.78 3.15
C LYS A 4 14.81 -10.26 2.98
N THR A 5 14.41 -9.74 1.81
CA THR A 5 14.23 -8.28 1.62
C THR A 5 12.85 -7.90 1.07
N ASP A 6 11.80 -8.42 1.72
CA ASP A 6 10.40 -8.10 1.43
C ASP A 6 10.00 -6.70 1.98
N ILE A 7 10.86 -5.69 1.72
CA ILE A 7 10.82 -4.37 2.35
C ILE A 7 9.75 -3.48 1.75
N HIS A 8 8.93 -2.82 2.57
CA HIS A 8 7.84 -1.96 2.10
C HIS A 8 8.30 -0.86 1.14
N ARG A 9 9.42 -0.17 1.39
CA ARG A 9 10.01 0.78 0.41
C ARG A 9 10.21 0.20 -0.99
N LYS A 10 10.71 -1.04 -1.08
CA LYS A 10 10.94 -1.70 -2.39
C LYS A 10 9.60 -1.98 -3.07
N LYS A 11 8.61 -2.45 -2.32
CA LYS A 11 7.24 -2.65 -2.82
C LYS A 11 6.62 -1.36 -3.32
N ILE A 12 6.72 -0.28 -2.55
CA ILE A 12 6.23 1.05 -2.95
C ILE A 12 6.87 1.49 -4.27
N SER A 13 8.19 1.34 -4.41
CA SER A 13 8.90 1.66 -5.67
C SER A 13 8.41 0.81 -6.84
N PHE A 14 8.21 -0.50 -6.63
CA PHE A 14 7.66 -1.39 -7.64
C PHE A 14 6.25 -0.98 -8.06
N TYR A 15 5.35 -0.70 -7.10
CA TYR A 15 3.98 -0.28 -7.41
C TYR A 15 3.93 1.11 -8.08
N ASN A 16 4.83 2.03 -7.73
CA ASN A 16 4.95 3.29 -8.44
C ASN A 16 5.26 3.10 -9.92
N LYS A 17 6.19 2.18 -10.24
CA LYS A 17 6.51 1.83 -11.63
C LYS A 17 5.31 1.17 -12.32
N ALA A 18 4.64 0.23 -11.65
CA ALA A 18 3.46 -0.43 -12.20
C ALA A 18 2.33 0.57 -12.50
N ILE A 19 2.08 1.54 -11.63
CA ILE A 19 1.09 2.60 -11.85
C ILE A 19 1.49 3.52 -13.00
N ALA A 20 2.78 3.88 -13.11
CA ALA A 20 3.28 4.73 -14.18
C ALA A 20 3.22 4.05 -15.57
N LEU A 21 3.32 2.72 -15.60
CA LEU A 21 3.24 1.92 -16.82
C LEU A 21 1.84 1.39 -17.12
N PHE A 22 0.84 1.74 -16.30
CA PHE A 22 -0.51 1.22 -16.44
C PHE A 22 -1.19 1.78 -17.69
N GLU A 23 -1.67 0.90 -18.55
CA GLU A 23 -2.42 1.24 -19.76
C GLU A 23 -3.91 0.89 -19.60
N ALA A 24 -4.78 1.55 -20.36
CA ALA A 24 -6.23 1.30 -20.28
C ALA A 24 -6.62 -0.17 -20.51
N LYS A 25 -5.84 -0.89 -21.34
CA LYS A 25 -6.04 -2.32 -21.66
C LYS A 25 -5.76 -3.26 -20.48
N ASP A 26 -5.03 -2.80 -19.46
CA ASP A 26 -4.66 -3.61 -18.30
C ASP A 26 -5.84 -3.85 -17.34
N GLY A 27 -6.94 -3.10 -17.51
CA GLY A 27 -8.22 -3.31 -16.84
C GLY A 27 -8.33 -2.63 -15.47
N VAL A 28 -9.44 -1.93 -15.26
CA VAL A 28 -9.70 -1.09 -14.07
C VAL A 28 -9.51 -1.87 -12.75
N LYS A 29 -9.93 -3.14 -12.71
CA LYS A 29 -9.72 -4.04 -11.57
C LYS A 29 -8.24 -4.24 -11.19
N ASN A 30 -7.36 -4.41 -12.18
CA ASN A 30 -5.94 -4.58 -11.92
C ASN A 30 -5.31 -3.28 -11.43
N LYS A 31 -5.74 -2.14 -11.98
CA LYS A 31 -5.34 -0.81 -11.50
C LYS A 31 -5.65 -0.67 -10.01
N ALA A 32 -6.91 -0.93 -9.65
CA ALA A 32 -7.40 -0.83 -8.28
C ALA A 32 -6.59 -1.72 -7.32
N ARG A 33 -6.33 -2.98 -7.70
CA ARG A 33 -5.50 -3.89 -6.92
C ARG A 33 -4.07 -3.38 -6.69
N VAL A 34 -3.45 -2.77 -7.70
CA VAL A 34 -2.10 -2.20 -7.56
C VAL A 34 -2.11 -1.01 -6.61
N HIS A 35 -3.09 -0.11 -6.72
CA HIS A 35 -3.26 1.00 -5.78
C HIS A 35 -3.51 0.50 -4.35
N LEU A 36 -4.37 -0.50 -4.17
CA LEU A 36 -4.65 -1.08 -2.85
C LEU A 36 -3.41 -1.70 -2.20
N LYS A 37 -2.61 -2.45 -2.98
CA LYS A 37 -1.35 -3.03 -2.50
C LYS A 37 -0.30 -1.97 -2.18
N ARG A 38 -0.30 -0.85 -2.93
CA ARG A 38 0.56 0.30 -2.64
C ARG A 38 0.13 0.97 -1.34
N ALA A 39 -1.15 1.28 -1.16
CA ALA A 39 -1.71 1.85 0.06
C ALA A 39 -1.32 1.04 1.32
N ASN A 40 -1.48 -0.28 1.27
CA ASN A 40 -1.07 -1.16 2.37
C ASN A 40 0.43 -1.02 2.70
N SER A 41 1.29 -0.98 1.67
CA SER A 41 2.74 -0.85 1.89
C SER A 41 3.13 0.53 2.41
N LEU A 42 2.45 1.60 1.97
CA LEU A 42 2.66 2.97 2.46
C LEU A 42 2.29 3.09 3.95
N ILE A 43 1.14 2.55 4.34
CA ILE A 43 0.65 2.57 5.73
C ILE A 43 1.59 1.77 6.65
N ARG A 44 2.00 0.57 6.25
CA ARG A 44 2.91 -0.27 7.05
C ARG A 44 4.27 0.39 7.24
N GLU A 45 4.84 0.93 6.16
CA GLU A 45 6.08 1.72 6.23
C GLU A 45 5.91 2.91 7.17
N ALA A 46 4.82 3.68 7.08
CA ALA A 46 4.57 4.83 7.94
C ALA A 46 4.48 4.45 9.43
N LYS A 47 3.89 3.29 9.72
CA LYS A 47 3.81 2.72 11.08
C LYS A 47 5.13 2.11 11.56
N GLY A 48 6.17 2.10 10.73
CA GLY A 48 7.49 1.59 11.07
C GLY A 48 7.65 0.09 10.91
N ASP A 49 6.66 -0.59 10.31
CA ASP A 49 6.83 -1.95 9.82
C ASP A 49 7.72 -1.90 8.57
N THR A 50 8.82 -2.64 8.61
CA THR A 50 9.79 -2.67 7.51
C THR A 50 9.44 -3.75 6.49
N GLY A 51 8.56 -4.70 6.80
CA GLY A 51 8.30 -5.89 5.99
C GLY A 51 9.44 -6.92 6.03
N TYR A 52 10.45 -6.71 6.89
CA TYR A 52 11.56 -7.64 7.08
C TYR A 52 11.09 -8.92 7.79
N LYS A 53 11.35 -10.08 7.19
CA LYS A 53 10.97 -11.40 7.69
C LYS A 53 12.14 -12.21 8.28
N GLY A 54 13.24 -11.55 8.67
CA GLY A 54 14.31 -12.24 9.38
C GLY A 54 13.95 -12.54 10.83
N GLU A 55 14.87 -13.18 11.56
CA GLU A 55 14.66 -13.63 12.94
C GLU A 55 14.38 -12.50 13.94
N ILE A 56 14.72 -11.26 13.58
CA ILE A 56 14.49 -10.08 14.42
C ILE A 56 13.53 -9.13 13.67
N ALA A 57 12.45 -8.73 14.35
CA ALA A 57 11.55 -7.71 13.85
C ALA A 57 12.23 -6.34 13.87
N LEU A 58 12.54 -5.81 12.67
CA LEU A 58 13.08 -4.46 12.52
C LEU A 58 11.93 -3.46 12.49
N LYS A 59 11.82 -2.62 13.53
CA LYS A 59 10.93 -1.46 13.56
C LYS A 59 11.70 -0.17 13.35
N VAL A 60 11.15 0.74 12.57
CA VAL A 60 11.78 2.04 12.28
C VAL A 60 10.85 3.17 12.70
N THR A 61 11.36 4.12 13.49
CA THR A 61 10.62 5.33 13.81
C THR A 61 10.89 6.38 12.74
N HIS A 62 9.83 6.79 12.04
CA HIS A 62 9.89 7.87 11.06
C HIS A 62 9.54 9.22 11.65
N LYS A 63 10.12 10.28 11.06
CA LYS A 63 9.74 11.66 11.36
C LYS A 63 8.24 11.87 11.08
N PRO A 64 7.52 12.70 11.86
CA PRO A 64 6.09 12.93 11.69
C PRO A 64 5.71 13.38 10.26
N GLU A 65 6.52 14.23 9.64
CA GLU A 65 6.27 14.75 8.29
C GLU A 65 6.34 13.64 7.23
N TYR A 66 7.27 12.70 7.39
CA TYR A 66 7.36 11.54 6.52
C TYR A 66 6.13 10.64 6.68
N LYS A 67 5.71 10.36 7.92
CA LYS A 67 4.51 9.54 8.18
C LYS A 67 3.28 10.15 7.52
N LYS A 68 3.04 11.44 7.77
CA LYS A 68 1.93 12.18 7.16
C LYS A 68 1.96 12.08 5.63
N GLY A 69 3.13 12.32 5.02
CA GLY A 69 3.28 12.20 3.57
C GLY A 69 3.04 10.79 3.01
N GLN A 70 3.25 9.73 3.78
CA GLN A 70 2.89 8.37 3.37
C GLN A 70 1.39 8.10 3.53
N PHE A 71 0.78 8.58 4.62
CA PHE A 71 -0.68 8.46 4.82
C PHE A 71 -1.46 9.25 3.78
N ASP A 72 -1.03 10.45 3.41
CA ASP A 72 -1.68 11.24 2.35
C ASP A 72 -1.65 10.51 1.00
N LYS A 73 -0.53 9.85 0.68
CA LYS A 73 -0.43 9.00 -0.53
C LYS A 73 -1.33 7.78 -0.46
N ALA A 74 -1.44 7.14 0.71
CA ALA A 74 -2.32 6.01 0.90
C ALA A 74 -3.79 6.43 0.79
N LYS A 75 -4.18 7.59 1.34
CA LYS A 75 -5.52 8.20 1.17
C LYS A 75 -5.83 8.42 -0.31
N ALA A 76 -4.88 8.98 -1.06
CA ALA A 76 -5.03 9.17 -2.50
C ALA A 76 -5.21 7.83 -3.26
N ASP A 77 -4.49 6.78 -2.87
CA ASP A 77 -4.66 5.44 -3.44
C ASP A 77 -6.05 4.87 -3.15
N LEU A 78 -6.55 4.98 -1.92
CA LEU A 78 -7.88 4.48 -1.58
C LEU A 78 -8.97 5.22 -2.35
N ASN A 79 -8.84 6.53 -2.56
CA ASN A 79 -9.80 7.29 -3.37
C ASN A 79 -9.86 6.80 -4.83
N VAL A 80 -8.77 6.25 -5.36
CA VAL A 80 -8.75 5.62 -6.70
C VAL A 80 -9.43 4.25 -6.70
N VAL A 81 -9.32 3.51 -5.59
CA VAL A 81 -9.87 2.16 -5.44
C VAL A 81 -11.38 2.18 -5.16
N GLU A 82 -11.84 3.13 -4.35
CA GLU A 82 -13.23 3.24 -3.89
C GLU A 82 -14.31 3.08 -4.99
N PRO A 83 -14.22 3.75 -6.15
CA PRO A 83 -15.24 3.60 -7.21
C PRO A 83 -15.29 2.20 -7.85
N THR A 84 -14.27 1.36 -7.60
CA THR A 84 -14.11 0.04 -8.23
C THR A 84 -14.30 -1.12 -7.23
N LEU A 85 -14.69 -0.81 -5.99
CA LEU A 85 -14.83 -1.82 -4.92
C LEU A 85 -15.78 -2.96 -5.28
N ALA A 86 -16.86 -2.66 -6.00
CA ALA A 86 -17.84 -3.67 -6.43
C ALA A 86 -17.26 -4.72 -7.37
N GLU A 87 -16.15 -4.43 -8.05
CA GLU A 87 -15.48 -5.33 -8.99
C GLU A 87 -14.34 -6.15 -8.32
N LEU A 88 -13.97 -5.79 -7.10
CA LEU A 88 -12.92 -6.46 -6.34
C LEU A 88 -13.45 -7.72 -5.64
N ASP A 89 -12.54 -8.61 -5.28
CA ASP A 89 -12.92 -9.77 -4.48
C ASP A 89 -13.08 -9.40 -3.00
N SER A 90 -13.67 -10.31 -2.23
CA SER A 90 -13.95 -10.08 -0.81
C SER A 90 -12.69 -9.82 0.02
N GLN A 91 -11.54 -10.37 -0.38
CA GLN A 91 -10.27 -10.13 0.31
C GLN A 91 -9.78 -8.70 0.09
N ASP A 92 -9.82 -8.22 -1.16
CA ASP A 92 -9.47 -6.86 -1.53
C ASP A 92 -10.40 -5.83 -0.85
N VAL A 93 -11.71 -6.11 -0.78
CA VAL A 93 -12.69 -5.23 -0.10
C VAL A 93 -12.45 -5.19 1.42
N ALA A 94 -12.14 -6.33 2.03
CA ALA A 94 -11.79 -6.40 3.44
C ALA A 94 -10.51 -5.60 3.74
N LEU A 95 -9.48 -5.76 2.91
CA LEU A 95 -8.24 -4.99 3.02
C LEU A 95 -8.51 -3.49 2.86
N PHE A 96 -9.31 -3.07 1.88
CA PHE A 96 -9.67 -1.66 1.72
C PHE A 96 -10.29 -1.08 2.99
N SER A 97 -11.23 -1.82 3.59
CA SER A 97 -11.95 -1.39 4.79
C SER A 97 -11.01 -1.26 5.99
N GLU A 98 -10.07 -2.21 6.15
CA GLU A 98 -9.02 -2.16 7.17
C GLU A 98 -8.13 -0.91 7.00
N LEU A 99 -7.63 -0.68 5.78
CA LEU A 99 -6.74 0.46 5.50
C LEU A 99 -7.45 1.80 5.68
N LYS A 100 -8.72 1.90 5.28
CA LYS A 100 -9.54 3.11 5.46
C LYS A 100 -9.70 3.43 6.93
N LYS A 101 -10.05 2.44 7.75
CA LYS A 101 -10.15 2.60 9.21
C LYS A 101 -8.84 3.08 9.83
N ILE A 102 -7.71 2.48 9.45
CA ILE A 102 -6.39 2.90 9.93
C ILE A 102 -6.14 4.39 9.62
N LEU A 103 -6.52 4.87 8.43
CA LEU A 103 -6.29 6.25 8.00
C LEU A 103 -7.27 7.27 8.63
N GLU A 104 -8.39 6.81 9.19
CA GLU A 104 -9.33 7.62 9.97
C GLU A 104 -8.85 7.82 11.42
N GLU A 105 -8.02 6.90 11.91
CA GLU A 105 -7.38 6.95 13.23
C GLU A 105 -6.10 7.82 13.26
N GLU A 106 -5.62 8.29 12.09
CA GLU A 106 -4.37 9.06 11.89
C GLU A 106 -4.61 10.45 11.25
#